data_AF-A0A9W8IAS7-F1
#
_entry.id   AF-A0A9W8IAS7-F1
#
_cell.length_a   1.000
_cell.length_b   1.000
_cell.length_c   1.000
_cell.angle_alpha   90.00
_cell.angle_beta   90.00
_cell.angle_gamma   90.00
#
_symmetry.space_group_name_H-M   'P 1'
#
loop_
_entity.id
_entity.type
_entity.pdbx_description
1 polymer ?
#
loop_
_entity_poly.entity_id
_entity_poly.type
_entity_poly.pdbx_seq_one_letter_code
_entity_poly.pdbx_strand_id
1 'polypeptide(L)'
;MKAFLSIMTLGLLALDHQAAAKQTIRLKKVTETPEETLQRYANMGNYVKQKYFGADSLERLGSLQEQIVPLNADGSASYGVPISNFMNAQYYGEIDIGTPAQTFKVVFDTGSSNLWVPSSECSSIACFFHKKYDHSQSSTYKANGTDFAIRYGSGSLEGYMSRDKLTVGGVEIEGQDFAEATKEPGLTFAFGRFDGIFGLGYDTISVLKTVPPFYHMVNRKLIEKPMFSFYLSDTNKQGDEGEMVLGGFNENHFEGELQWANVRRKGYWEVDLEKVQFGDEEIEMDNVGAAIDTGSSLLVLPTMLSDLINKQIGAKKNFAGQYVVDCDKVPSLPPFTMQFGGQKYTLDAQDYILNVQGQCMSGFMGMDIPEPLGPIWIIGDVFLRKFYTVYDLGKDRVGFAKAI
;
A
#
# COMPACT_ATOMS: atom_id res chain seq x y z
N MET A 1 -66.70 -42.13 2.80
CA MET A 1 -66.13 -43.44 2.40
C MET A 1 -64.70 -43.52 2.89
N LYS A 2 -64.25 -44.72 3.34
CA LYS A 2 -62.86 -45.19 3.63
C LYS A 2 -61.77 -44.11 3.87
N ALA A 3 -61.16 -43.86 5.04
CA ALA A 3 -60.79 -44.65 6.25
C ALA A 3 -59.35 -45.25 6.24
N PHE A 4 -58.52 -44.76 7.18
CA PHE A 4 -57.34 -45.39 7.85
C PHE A 4 -56.12 -45.83 7.00
N LEU A 5 -54.92 -46.16 7.55
CA LEU A 5 -54.11 -45.58 8.66
C LEU A 5 -52.77 -46.39 8.78
N SER A 6 -51.60 -45.74 8.75
CA SER A 6 -50.28 -46.18 9.29
C SER A 6 -49.64 -47.50 8.80
N ILE A 7 -48.29 -47.56 8.77
CA ILE A 7 -47.40 -48.55 9.46
C ILE A 7 -45.96 -48.54 8.87
N MET A 8 -44.95 -48.75 9.74
CA MET A 8 -43.51 -48.94 9.43
C MET A 8 -43.27 -50.34 8.79
N THR A 9 -42.09 -50.81 8.35
CA THR A 9 -40.71 -50.63 8.82
C THR A 9 -39.72 -51.28 7.81
N LEU A 10 -38.45 -50.87 7.87
CA LEU A 10 -37.21 -51.65 7.59
C LEU A 10 -37.01 -52.37 6.22
N GLY A 11 -35.90 -52.04 5.58
CA GLY A 11 -35.16 -52.88 4.62
C GLY A 11 -33.71 -52.38 4.54
N LEU A 12 -32.73 -53.23 4.87
CA LEU A 12 -31.31 -52.83 4.97
C LEU A 12 -30.49 -53.19 3.72
N LEU A 13 -29.44 -52.39 3.51
CA LEU A 13 -28.17 -52.74 2.84
C LEU A 13 -28.24 -53.33 1.42
N ALA A 14 -28.01 -52.44 0.46
CA ALA A 14 -27.07 -52.74 -0.64
C ALA A 14 -26.08 -51.56 -0.75
N LEU A 15 -24.79 -51.83 -0.56
CA LEU A 15 -23.72 -50.91 -0.92
C LEU A 15 -23.46 -51.07 -2.41
N ASP A 16 -23.45 -49.98 -3.17
CA ASP A 16 -22.84 -49.96 -4.50
C ASP A 16 -22.09 -48.64 -4.70
N HIS A 17 -20.89 -48.72 -5.30
CA HIS A 17 -20.01 -47.59 -5.52
C HIS A 17 -20.29 -46.96 -6.88
N GLN A 18 -21.11 -45.90 -6.91
CA GLN A 18 -21.18 -45.01 -8.07
C GLN A 18 -20.55 -43.66 -7.75
N ALA A 19 -19.66 -43.22 -8.64
CA ALA A 19 -18.74 -42.13 -8.38
C ALA A 19 -19.44 -40.77 -8.23
N ALA A 20 -18.86 -39.89 -7.43
CA ALA A 20 -19.26 -38.49 -7.35
C ALA A 20 -19.06 -37.82 -8.73
N ALA A 21 -20.15 -37.67 -9.48
CA ALA A 21 -20.14 -37.01 -10.78
C ALA A 21 -19.70 -35.55 -10.61
N LYS A 22 -18.51 -35.20 -11.13
CA LYS A 22 -18.03 -33.81 -11.13
C LYS A 22 -19.00 -32.94 -11.93
N GLN A 23 -19.87 -32.22 -11.23
CA GLN A 23 -20.77 -31.22 -11.82
C GLN A 23 -19.93 -30.04 -12.32
N THR A 24 -19.46 -30.12 -13.57
CA THR A 24 -18.61 -29.09 -14.17
C THR A 24 -19.43 -27.85 -14.51
N ILE A 25 -19.55 -26.93 -13.56
CA ILE A 25 -20.13 -25.60 -13.79
C ILE A 25 -19.27 -24.89 -14.83
N ARG A 26 -19.79 -24.73 -16.04
CA ARG A 26 -19.18 -23.85 -17.05
C ARG A 26 -19.36 -22.41 -16.59
N LEU A 27 -18.29 -21.81 -16.08
CA LEU A 27 -18.21 -20.37 -15.82
C LEU A 27 -18.57 -19.61 -17.11
N LYS A 28 -19.74 -18.99 -17.14
CA LYS A 28 -20.03 -17.95 -18.13
C LYS A 28 -19.14 -16.76 -17.77
N LYS A 29 -18.22 -16.39 -18.66
CA LYS A 29 -17.53 -15.11 -18.58
C LYS A 29 -18.56 -14.00 -18.78
N VAL A 30 -19.09 -13.47 -17.68
CA VAL A 30 -19.97 -12.29 -17.71
C VAL A 30 -19.15 -11.15 -18.28
N THR A 31 -19.69 -10.49 -19.30
CA THR A 31 -19.09 -9.25 -19.81
C THR A 31 -19.66 -8.14 -18.96
N GLU A 32 -18.80 -7.57 -18.11
CA GLU A 32 -19.14 -6.48 -17.20
C GLU A 32 -19.81 -5.32 -17.97
N THR A 33 -20.93 -4.83 -17.46
CA THR A 33 -21.67 -3.74 -18.10
C THR A 33 -20.89 -2.42 -17.99
N PRO A 34 -21.18 -1.44 -18.86
CA PRO A 34 -20.62 -0.10 -18.73
C PRO A 34 -20.93 0.54 -17.36
N GLU A 35 -22.07 0.22 -16.74
CA GLU A 35 -22.46 0.78 -15.43
C GLU A 35 -21.71 0.13 -14.26
N GLU A 36 -21.59 -1.19 -14.21
CA GLU A 36 -20.73 -1.90 -13.23
C GLU A 36 -19.27 -1.43 -13.36
N THR A 37 -18.79 -1.33 -14.60
CA THR A 37 -17.47 -0.79 -14.94
C THR A 37 -17.29 0.64 -14.42
N LEU A 38 -18.27 1.52 -14.64
CA LEU A 38 -18.24 2.92 -14.18
C LEU A 38 -18.31 2.99 -12.65
N GLN A 39 -19.07 2.11 -11.99
CA GLN A 39 -19.21 2.07 -10.54
C GLN A 39 -17.93 1.58 -9.85
N ARG A 40 -17.22 0.60 -10.43
CA ARG A 40 -15.85 0.25 -10.02
C ARG A 40 -14.89 1.42 -10.19
N TYR A 41 -14.94 2.13 -11.32
CA TYR A 41 -14.10 3.33 -11.53
C TYR A 41 -14.48 4.49 -10.60
N ALA A 42 -15.74 4.64 -10.21
CA ALA A 42 -16.18 5.63 -9.22
C ALA A 42 -15.65 5.32 -7.82
N ASN A 43 -15.70 4.05 -7.40
CA ASN A 43 -15.11 3.60 -6.14
C ASN A 43 -13.59 3.86 -6.11
N MET A 44 -12.88 3.55 -7.20
CA MET A 44 -11.45 3.82 -7.34
C MET A 44 -11.13 5.33 -7.44
N GLY A 45 -12.02 6.15 -8.03
CA GLY A 45 -11.90 7.61 -8.03
C GLY A 45 -12.07 8.21 -6.62
N ASN A 46 -12.93 7.63 -5.79
CA ASN A 46 -13.13 8.03 -4.41
C ASN A 46 -11.94 7.66 -3.52
N TYR A 47 -11.31 6.48 -3.71
CA TYR A 47 -10.07 6.06 -3.05
C TYR A 47 -9.00 7.15 -3.14
N VAL A 48 -8.66 7.57 -4.36
CA VAL A 48 -7.59 8.55 -4.60
C VAL A 48 -8.01 9.96 -4.16
N LYS A 49 -9.30 10.29 -4.16
CA LYS A 49 -9.81 11.59 -3.66
C LYS A 49 -9.78 11.69 -2.12
N GLN A 50 -10.03 10.60 -1.40
CA GLN A 50 -9.94 10.57 0.08
C GLN A 50 -8.49 10.69 0.57
N LYS A 51 -7.51 10.38 -0.27
CA LYS A 51 -6.08 10.30 0.07
C LYS A 51 -5.37 11.66 0.24
N TYR A 52 -5.86 12.77 -0.32
CA TYR A 52 -4.94 13.86 -0.73
C TYR A 52 -5.04 15.28 -0.08
N PHE A 53 -5.68 15.52 1.09
CA PHE A 53 -5.87 16.92 1.56
C PHE A 53 -5.77 17.20 3.10
N GLY A 54 -4.71 17.91 3.59
CA GLY A 54 -4.86 18.92 4.66
C GLY A 54 -3.86 19.20 5.85
N ALA A 55 -2.53 18.96 5.80
CA ALA A 55 -1.46 19.46 6.74
C ALA A 55 -1.42 18.92 8.22
N ASP A 56 -0.46 19.13 9.16
CA ASP A 56 1.03 19.39 9.37
C ASP A 56 1.21 19.51 10.95
N SER A 57 2.29 19.56 11.77
CA SER A 57 3.79 19.42 11.94
C SER A 57 4.11 19.67 13.47
N LEU A 58 5.23 19.53 14.23
CA LEU A 58 6.66 19.02 14.31
C LEU A 58 7.08 19.09 15.85
N GLU A 59 8.23 18.66 16.45
CA GLU A 59 9.61 18.17 16.08
C GLU A 59 10.21 17.21 17.22
N ARG A 60 11.07 16.18 16.92
CA ARG A 60 12.07 15.43 17.81
C ARG A 60 11.65 14.31 18.83
N LEU A 61 12.47 13.34 19.37
CA LEU A 61 13.74 12.58 19.03
C LEU A 61 14.14 11.43 20.06
N GLY A 62 14.62 10.24 19.60
CA GLY A 62 15.66 9.30 20.17
C GLY A 62 15.49 8.51 21.51
N SER A 63 16.09 7.31 21.79
CA SER A 63 16.95 6.28 21.09
C SER A 63 17.29 5.11 22.08
N LEU A 64 17.89 3.91 21.88
CA LEU A 64 18.51 2.97 20.87
C LEU A 64 18.60 1.54 21.56
N GLN A 65 19.16 0.35 21.18
CA GLN A 65 19.95 -0.29 20.08
C GLN A 65 20.11 -1.85 20.29
N GLU A 66 20.03 -2.70 19.24
CA GLU A 66 20.83 -3.97 19.04
C GLU A 66 21.11 -4.46 17.58
N GLN A 67 20.99 -3.66 16.50
CA GLN A 67 21.79 -3.65 15.25
C GLN A 67 21.14 -2.80 14.13
N ILE A 68 21.68 -1.59 13.95
CA ILE A 68 21.21 -0.52 13.07
C ILE A 68 22.18 -0.34 11.90
N VAL A 69 21.74 0.27 10.79
CA VAL A 69 22.67 1.03 9.92
C VAL A 69 23.36 2.15 10.73
N PRO A 70 24.58 2.61 10.39
CA PRO A 70 25.25 3.66 11.16
C PRO A 70 24.37 4.91 11.28
N LEU A 71 24.16 5.44 12.48
CA LEU A 71 23.37 6.68 12.63
C LEU A 71 24.23 7.91 12.36
N ASN A 72 23.63 8.90 11.70
CA ASN A 72 24.16 10.24 11.55
C ASN A 72 24.09 11.00 12.89
N ALA A 73 24.76 12.15 12.97
CA ALA A 73 24.84 12.96 14.20
C ALA A 73 23.50 13.59 14.65
N ASP A 74 22.47 13.56 13.79
CA ASP A 74 21.10 13.98 14.07
C ASP A 74 20.18 12.83 14.52
N GLY A 75 20.65 11.59 14.46
CA GLY A 75 19.89 10.38 14.81
C GLY A 75 19.22 9.66 13.62
N SER A 76 19.30 10.21 12.42
CA SER A 76 18.83 9.56 11.19
C SER A 76 19.75 8.40 10.76
N ALA A 77 19.19 7.47 10.01
CA ALA A 77 19.91 6.36 9.41
C ALA A 77 20.93 6.79 8.34
N SER A 78 22.07 6.10 8.27
CA SER A 78 22.85 6.04 7.02
C SER A 78 22.00 5.36 5.95
N TYR A 79 21.91 6.01 4.79
CA TYR A 79 20.90 5.73 3.75
C TYR A 79 19.43 5.87 4.22
N GLY A 80 19.20 6.66 5.27
CA GLY A 80 17.90 7.17 5.65
C GLY A 80 17.37 8.22 4.67
N VAL A 81 16.06 8.20 4.45
CA VAL A 81 15.31 9.17 3.67
C VAL A 81 14.21 9.73 4.58
N PRO A 82 14.23 11.03 4.92
CA PRO A 82 13.15 11.67 5.65
C PRO A 82 11.83 11.57 4.86
N ILE A 83 10.80 11.05 5.51
CA ILE A 83 9.45 10.89 4.96
C ILE A 83 8.56 11.97 5.54
N SER A 84 8.21 12.93 4.70
CA SER A 84 7.17 13.92 4.99
C SER A 84 5.81 13.23 5.07
N ASN A 85 5.12 13.44 6.18
CA ASN A 85 3.74 13.02 6.40
C ASN A 85 2.79 14.21 6.20
N PHE A 86 1.75 14.03 5.40
CA PHE A 86 0.66 14.97 5.22
C PHE A 86 -0.68 14.28 5.57
N MET A 87 -1.27 14.66 6.71
CA MET A 87 -2.55 14.17 7.24
C MET A 87 -2.67 12.66 7.49
N ASN A 88 -1.58 11.93 7.74
CA ASN A 88 -1.62 10.47 7.84
C ASN A 88 -2.17 9.79 6.56
N ALA A 89 -2.11 10.49 5.42
CA ALA A 89 -2.77 10.17 4.16
C ALA A 89 -1.89 10.36 2.90
N GLN A 90 -0.76 11.07 3.02
CA GLN A 90 0.33 11.00 2.04
C GLN A 90 1.66 10.91 2.79
N TYR A 91 2.48 9.94 2.40
CA TYR A 91 3.86 9.81 2.82
C TYR A 91 4.75 9.91 1.59
N TYR A 92 5.69 10.85 1.60
CA TYR A 92 6.61 11.10 0.49
C TYR A 92 7.95 11.60 1.00
N GLY A 93 9.02 11.29 0.27
CA GLY A 93 10.36 11.88 0.50
C GLY A 93 10.94 12.40 -0.80
N GLU A 94 12.19 12.84 -0.76
CA GLU A 94 12.85 13.45 -1.92
C GLU A 94 13.90 12.51 -2.57
N ILE A 95 13.96 12.57 -3.90
CA ILE A 95 14.96 11.91 -4.75
C ILE A 95 15.55 12.93 -5.72
N ASP A 96 16.76 12.71 -6.21
CA ASP A 96 17.39 13.54 -7.26
C ASP A 96 17.57 12.74 -8.54
N ILE A 97 17.24 13.33 -9.69
CA ILE A 97 17.48 12.73 -11.02
C ILE A 97 18.35 13.66 -11.86
N GLY A 98 19.40 13.12 -12.47
CA GLY A 98 20.25 13.80 -13.45
C GLY A 98 21.49 14.51 -12.91
N THR A 99 22.20 15.21 -13.79
CA THR A 99 23.44 15.94 -13.47
C THR A 99 23.54 17.24 -14.28
N PRO A 100 23.34 18.43 -13.66
CA PRO A 100 23.03 18.65 -12.23
C PRO A 100 21.71 18.01 -11.79
N ALA A 101 21.62 17.76 -10.49
CA ALA A 101 20.50 17.08 -9.85
C ALA A 101 19.18 17.88 -9.98
N GLN A 102 18.11 17.18 -10.34
CA GLN A 102 16.74 17.68 -10.33
C GLN A 102 15.96 16.89 -9.26
N THR A 103 15.69 17.54 -8.12
CA THR A 103 14.99 16.93 -6.98
C THR A 103 13.49 16.75 -7.25
N PHE A 104 12.89 15.63 -6.85
CA PHE A 104 11.44 15.35 -6.94
C PHE A 104 10.92 14.78 -5.63
N LYS A 105 9.68 15.12 -5.28
CA LYS A 105 8.94 14.49 -4.19
C LYS A 105 8.25 13.24 -4.72
N VAL A 106 8.45 12.11 -4.07
CA VAL A 106 7.87 10.84 -4.51
C VAL A 106 7.23 10.07 -3.36
N VAL A 107 6.10 9.42 -3.65
CA VAL A 107 5.58 8.37 -2.79
C VAL A 107 6.47 7.14 -2.97
N PHE A 108 7.07 6.66 -1.87
CA PHE A 108 7.78 5.39 -1.86
C PHE A 108 6.76 4.27 -1.66
N ASP A 109 6.48 3.53 -2.72
CA ASP A 109 5.24 2.77 -2.93
C ASP A 109 5.52 1.26 -3.00
N THR A 110 5.29 0.52 -1.91
CA THR A 110 5.42 -0.95 -1.89
C THR A 110 4.30 -1.68 -2.65
N GLY A 111 3.26 -0.97 -3.08
CA GLY A 111 2.18 -1.42 -3.96
C GLY A 111 2.49 -1.37 -5.47
N SER A 112 3.59 -0.73 -5.89
CA SER A 112 4.03 -0.72 -7.30
C SER A 112 5.55 -0.91 -7.47
N SER A 113 6.06 -0.94 -8.70
CA SER A 113 7.47 -1.31 -8.96
C SER A 113 8.13 -0.57 -10.13
N ASN A 114 7.58 0.58 -10.51
CA ASN A 114 8.18 1.49 -11.49
C ASN A 114 8.52 2.82 -10.80
N LEU A 115 9.59 3.48 -11.26
CA LEU A 115 9.84 4.89 -10.95
C LEU A 115 9.29 5.74 -12.09
N TRP A 116 8.52 6.78 -11.77
CA TRP A 116 8.10 7.79 -12.73
C TRP A 116 8.03 9.20 -12.12
N VAL A 117 8.27 10.21 -12.94
CA VAL A 117 8.15 11.64 -12.61
C VAL A 117 7.55 12.42 -13.80
N PRO A 118 7.00 13.63 -13.61
CA PRO A 118 6.43 14.43 -14.69
C PRO A 118 7.54 14.89 -15.65
N SER A 119 7.37 14.73 -16.96
CA SER A 119 8.30 15.24 -17.97
C SER A 119 8.12 16.75 -18.18
N SER A 120 9.18 17.48 -18.54
CA SER A 120 9.10 18.88 -18.98
C SER A 120 8.12 19.06 -20.15
N GLU A 121 7.98 18.04 -21.00
CA GLU A 121 7.03 17.96 -22.11
C GLU A 121 5.56 17.79 -21.68
N CYS A 122 5.29 17.45 -20.41
CA CYS A 122 3.93 17.20 -19.95
C CYS A 122 3.04 18.45 -20.01
N SER A 123 1.86 18.27 -20.63
CA SER A 123 0.82 19.29 -20.80
C SER A 123 -0.48 18.99 -20.04
N SER A 124 -0.51 17.99 -19.15
CA SER A 124 -1.65 17.72 -18.27
C SER A 124 -1.76 18.77 -17.15
N ILE A 125 -2.99 19.02 -16.67
CA ILE A 125 -3.26 20.00 -15.60
C ILE A 125 -2.42 19.71 -14.34
N ALA A 126 -2.24 18.43 -13.98
CA ALA A 126 -1.45 18.04 -12.81
C ALA A 126 0.02 18.47 -12.90
N CYS A 127 0.65 18.27 -14.06
CA CYS A 127 2.01 18.69 -14.37
C CYS A 127 2.27 20.20 -14.26
N PHE A 128 1.24 21.07 -14.25
CA PHE A 128 1.43 22.51 -14.03
C PHE A 128 1.56 22.89 -12.53
N PHE A 129 1.23 21.99 -11.61
CA PHE A 129 1.34 22.19 -10.17
C PHE A 129 2.54 21.47 -9.53
N HIS A 130 3.21 20.60 -10.29
CA HIS A 130 4.31 19.73 -9.85
C HIS A 130 5.61 20.10 -10.56
N LYS A 131 6.74 19.69 -9.97
CA LYS A 131 8.04 19.83 -10.61
C LYS A 131 8.17 18.83 -11.76
N LYS A 132 8.81 19.28 -12.85
CA LYS A 132 8.97 18.50 -14.08
C LYS A 132 10.45 18.25 -14.38
N TYR A 133 10.78 17.04 -14.80
CA TYR A 133 12.12 16.64 -15.21
C TYR A 133 12.41 17.09 -16.63
N ASP A 134 13.51 17.82 -16.80
CA ASP A 134 14.00 18.29 -18.08
C ASP A 134 15.28 17.53 -18.45
N HIS A 135 15.14 16.52 -19.30
CA HIS A 135 16.27 15.71 -19.77
C HIS A 135 17.30 16.53 -20.57
N SER A 136 16.92 17.69 -21.13
CA SER A 136 17.86 18.57 -21.86
C SER A 136 18.84 19.28 -20.94
N GLN A 137 18.53 19.37 -19.64
CA GLN A 137 19.40 19.97 -18.62
C GLN A 137 20.29 18.94 -17.90
N SER A 138 20.17 17.63 -18.23
CA SER A 138 20.99 16.58 -17.63
C SER A 138 22.11 16.09 -18.56
N SER A 139 23.35 16.17 -18.08
CA SER A 139 24.54 15.68 -18.80
C SER A 139 24.71 14.15 -18.73
N THR A 140 24.09 13.49 -17.75
CA THR A 140 24.11 12.02 -17.58
C THR A 140 22.99 11.31 -18.34
N TYR A 141 21.90 12.01 -18.69
CA TYR A 141 20.75 11.49 -19.44
C TYR A 141 21.11 10.68 -20.69
N LYS A 142 20.39 9.57 -20.89
CA LYS A 142 20.37 8.75 -22.09
C LYS A 142 18.92 8.44 -22.46
N ALA A 143 18.54 8.78 -23.68
CA ALA A 143 17.23 8.41 -24.22
C ALA A 143 17.04 6.88 -24.25
N ASN A 144 15.86 6.43 -23.86
CA ASN A 144 15.40 5.04 -24.02
C ASN A 144 14.20 5.02 -25.00
N GLY A 145 13.20 5.89 -24.78
CA GLY A 145 12.14 6.19 -25.75
C GLY A 145 11.08 5.10 -25.91
N THR A 146 11.08 4.06 -25.07
CA THR A 146 10.04 3.02 -25.08
C THR A 146 8.74 3.57 -24.48
N ASP A 147 7.63 3.51 -25.22
CA ASP A 147 6.31 3.95 -24.76
C ASP A 147 5.92 3.31 -23.40
N PHE A 148 5.47 4.14 -22.46
CA PHE A 148 5.11 3.73 -21.10
C PHE A 148 3.66 4.13 -20.78
N ALA A 149 2.91 3.24 -20.13
CA ALA A 149 1.58 3.56 -19.61
C ALA A 149 1.20 2.72 -18.38
N ILE A 150 0.59 3.37 -17.38
CA ILE A 150 -0.07 2.73 -16.23
C ILE A 150 -1.53 3.17 -16.19
N ARG A 151 -2.44 2.23 -15.95
CA ARG A 151 -3.88 2.51 -15.75
C ARG A 151 -4.23 2.61 -14.27
N TYR A 152 -4.14 3.82 -13.72
CA TYR A 152 -4.61 4.14 -12.37
C TYR A 152 -6.11 4.46 -12.38
N GLY A 153 -6.95 3.43 -12.22
CA GLY A 153 -8.37 3.59 -11.87
C GLY A 153 -9.19 4.46 -12.83
N SER A 154 -9.35 5.74 -12.48
CA SER A 154 -10.07 6.76 -13.23
C SER A 154 -9.36 7.27 -14.50
N GLY A 155 -8.14 6.82 -14.80
CA GLY A 155 -7.48 7.11 -16.08
C GLY A 155 -6.14 6.41 -16.30
N SER A 156 -5.44 6.83 -17.36
CA SER A 156 -4.09 6.37 -17.68
C SER A 156 -3.07 7.49 -17.49
N LEU A 157 -1.98 7.16 -16.81
CA LEU A 157 -0.71 7.86 -16.90
C LEU A 157 0.02 7.31 -18.13
N GLU A 158 0.49 8.20 -18.99
CA GLU A 158 1.15 7.90 -20.26
C GLU A 158 2.44 8.73 -20.38
N GLY A 159 3.46 8.17 -21.03
CA GLY A 159 4.79 8.73 -21.11
C GLY A 159 5.74 7.84 -21.89
N TYR A 160 7.05 8.00 -21.67
CA TYR A 160 8.08 7.14 -22.24
C TYR A 160 9.18 6.85 -21.22
N MET A 161 9.92 5.76 -21.45
CA MET A 161 11.09 5.42 -20.65
C MET A 161 12.27 6.33 -20.99
N SER A 162 12.97 6.77 -19.95
CA SER A 162 14.24 7.51 -19.99
C SER A 162 15.25 6.88 -19.03
N ARG A 163 16.53 7.19 -19.20
CA ARG A 163 17.60 6.69 -18.33
C ARG A 163 18.50 7.82 -17.87
N ASP A 164 18.78 7.88 -16.57
CA ASP A 164 19.68 8.90 -16.01
C ASP A 164 20.32 8.41 -14.69
N LYS A 165 21.17 9.23 -14.08
CA LYS A 165 21.58 9.03 -12.68
C LYS A 165 20.41 9.32 -11.74
N LEU A 166 20.18 8.46 -10.76
CA LEU A 166 19.23 8.65 -9.67
C LEU A 166 20.00 8.66 -8.34
N THR A 167 19.71 9.60 -7.44
CA THR A 167 20.24 9.62 -6.07
C THR A 167 19.08 9.65 -5.06
N VAL A 168 19.14 8.81 -4.03
CA VAL A 168 18.12 8.72 -2.97
C VAL A 168 18.76 8.30 -1.65
N GLY A 169 18.53 9.04 -0.57
CA GLY A 169 19.18 8.80 0.73
C GLY A 169 20.71 8.87 0.71
N GLY A 170 21.31 9.48 -0.33
CA GLY A 170 22.76 9.43 -0.58
C GLY A 170 23.25 8.17 -1.31
N VAL A 171 22.38 7.21 -1.66
CA VAL A 171 22.70 6.11 -2.58
C VAL A 171 22.63 6.63 -4.01
N GLU A 172 23.76 6.63 -4.74
CA GLU A 172 23.80 7.01 -6.16
C GLU A 172 23.69 5.79 -7.10
N ILE A 173 22.74 5.83 -8.03
CA ILE A 173 22.45 4.77 -9.02
C ILE A 173 22.70 5.31 -10.42
N GLU A 174 23.85 4.93 -10.99
CA GLU A 174 24.24 5.32 -12.35
C GLU A 174 23.41 4.60 -13.43
N GLY A 175 22.59 5.34 -14.18
CA GLY A 175 21.81 4.81 -15.30
C GLY A 175 20.60 3.98 -14.89
N GLN A 176 19.78 4.50 -13.98
CA GLN A 176 18.44 3.97 -13.67
C GLN A 176 17.47 4.26 -14.83
N ASP A 177 16.68 3.26 -15.23
CA ASP A 177 15.51 3.48 -16.12
C ASP A 177 14.29 3.95 -15.31
N PHE A 178 13.61 4.99 -15.76
CA PHE A 178 12.37 5.52 -15.17
C PHE A 178 11.46 6.09 -16.26
N ALA A 179 10.18 6.27 -15.98
CA ALA A 179 9.25 6.87 -16.94
C ALA A 179 9.14 8.38 -16.76
N GLU A 180 9.27 9.10 -17.88
CA GLU A 180 8.91 10.49 -18.06
C GLU A 180 7.42 10.56 -18.43
N ALA A 181 6.57 10.96 -17.48
CA ALA A 181 5.13 11.08 -17.72
C ALA A 181 4.84 12.34 -18.56
N THR A 182 4.28 12.18 -19.75
CA THR A 182 3.86 13.29 -20.63
C THR A 182 2.37 13.61 -20.47
N LYS A 183 1.61 12.71 -19.84
CA LYS A 183 0.18 12.85 -19.60
C LYS A 183 -0.22 12.13 -18.31
N GLU A 184 -0.82 12.89 -17.40
CA GLU A 184 -1.32 12.42 -16.10
C GLU A 184 -2.86 12.51 -16.02
N PRO A 185 -3.53 11.53 -15.38
CA PRO A 185 -5.00 11.43 -15.40
C PRO A 185 -5.66 12.27 -14.29
N GLY A 186 -6.25 13.39 -14.70
CA GLY A 186 -7.27 14.10 -13.93
C GLY A 186 -6.78 14.98 -12.78
N LEU A 187 -7.72 15.41 -11.94
CA LEU A 187 -7.48 16.35 -10.84
C LEU A 187 -6.75 15.73 -9.64
N THR A 188 -6.73 14.40 -9.50
CA THR A 188 -6.25 13.75 -8.29
C THR A 188 -4.72 13.82 -8.15
N PHE A 189 -3.98 13.68 -9.24
CA PHE A 189 -2.55 14.00 -9.23
C PHE A 189 -2.31 15.52 -9.10
N ALA A 190 -3.19 16.37 -9.66
CA ALA A 190 -3.07 17.83 -9.59
C ALA A 190 -3.17 18.44 -8.17
N PHE A 191 -3.60 17.67 -7.18
CA PHE A 191 -3.66 18.07 -5.78
C PHE A 191 -2.82 17.18 -4.84
N GLY A 192 -1.91 16.37 -5.39
CA GLY A 192 -0.89 15.67 -4.61
C GLY A 192 0.07 16.65 -3.91
N ARG A 193 0.91 16.12 -3.03
CA ARG A 193 2.11 16.80 -2.50
C ARG A 193 3.43 16.22 -3.02
N PHE A 194 3.33 15.15 -3.81
CA PHE A 194 4.40 14.45 -4.51
C PHE A 194 4.31 14.75 -6.01
N ASP A 195 5.45 14.83 -6.68
CA ASP A 195 5.54 14.94 -8.13
C ASP A 195 5.38 13.57 -8.82
N GLY A 196 5.87 12.49 -8.21
CA GLY A 196 5.89 11.15 -8.81
C GLY A 196 5.81 9.97 -7.83
N ILE A 197 6.10 8.76 -8.33
CA ILE A 197 6.05 7.52 -7.53
C ILE A 197 7.34 6.72 -7.73
N PHE A 198 7.86 6.19 -6.62
CA PHE A 198 9.04 5.33 -6.55
C PHE A 198 8.59 3.94 -6.07
N GLY A 199 8.36 3.02 -7.01
CA GLY A 199 7.91 1.65 -6.69
C GLY A 199 8.96 0.79 -5.98
N LEU A 200 8.54 0.11 -4.91
CA LEU A 200 9.34 -0.73 -4.01
C LEU A 200 8.86 -2.20 -3.93
N GLY A 201 7.81 -2.58 -4.66
CA GLY A 201 7.38 -3.96 -4.86
C GLY A 201 8.37 -4.82 -5.68
N TYR A 202 7.96 -6.03 -6.03
CA TYR A 202 8.80 -6.98 -6.77
C TYR A 202 8.87 -6.66 -8.27
N ASP A 203 10.05 -6.85 -8.88
CA ASP A 203 10.28 -6.68 -10.32
C ASP A 203 9.31 -7.47 -11.22
N THR A 204 8.72 -8.53 -10.68
CA THR A 204 7.64 -9.32 -11.28
C THR A 204 6.42 -8.49 -11.70
N ILE A 205 6.08 -7.40 -11.03
CA ILE A 205 4.96 -6.49 -11.40
C ILE A 205 5.41 -5.19 -12.08
N SER A 206 6.71 -4.98 -12.28
CA SER A 206 7.25 -3.84 -13.02
C SER A 206 6.77 -3.82 -14.49
N VAL A 207 6.14 -2.72 -14.89
CA VAL A 207 5.75 -2.44 -16.27
C VAL A 207 7.01 -2.38 -17.16
N LEU A 208 6.90 -2.94 -18.37
CA LEU A 208 8.02 -3.19 -19.30
C LEU A 208 9.17 -4.06 -18.73
N LYS A 209 9.04 -4.62 -17.52
CA LYS A 209 10.12 -5.32 -16.79
C LYS A 209 11.36 -4.45 -16.57
N THR A 210 11.17 -3.14 -16.39
CA THR A 210 12.25 -2.22 -16.01
C THR A 210 12.76 -2.57 -14.61
N VAL A 211 14.08 -2.54 -14.38
CA VAL A 211 14.67 -2.89 -13.08
C VAL A 211 14.23 -1.84 -12.04
N PRO A 212 13.48 -2.21 -10.98
CA PRO A 212 13.09 -1.25 -9.95
C PRO A 212 14.33 -0.66 -9.24
N PRO A 213 14.32 0.61 -8.79
CA PRO A 213 15.50 1.23 -8.19
C PRO A 213 16.12 0.43 -7.04
N PHE A 214 15.30 -0.13 -6.15
CA PHE A 214 15.79 -0.95 -5.04
C PHE A 214 16.48 -2.25 -5.51
N TYR A 215 15.93 -2.93 -6.51
CA TYR A 215 16.59 -4.07 -7.16
C TYR A 215 17.91 -3.65 -7.79
N HIS A 216 18.01 -2.43 -8.33
CA HIS A 216 19.23 -1.90 -8.90
C HIS A 216 20.32 -1.69 -7.83
N MET A 217 19.95 -1.17 -6.64
CA MET A 217 20.83 -1.05 -5.48
C MET A 217 21.37 -2.43 -5.06
N VAL A 218 20.48 -3.41 -4.90
CA VAL A 218 20.84 -4.78 -4.47
C VAL A 218 21.74 -5.46 -5.50
N ASN A 219 21.38 -5.43 -6.78
CA ASN A 219 22.14 -6.07 -7.86
C ASN A 219 23.55 -5.48 -8.03
N ARG A 220 23.74 -4.19 -7.71
CA ARG A 220 25.04 -3.51 -7.75
C ARG A 220 25.76 -3.45 -6.39
N LYS A 221 25.15 -3.94 -5.31
CA LYS A 221 25.65 -3.87 -3.92
C LYS A 221 25.94 -2.45 -3.44
N LEU A 222 25.00 -1.53 -3.69
CA LEU A 222 25.07 -0.12 -3.29
C LEU A 222 24.55 0.13 -1.85
N ILE A 223 24.12 -0.92 -1.17
CA ILE A 223 23.56 -0.93 0.20
C ILE A 223 23.99 -2.22 0.92
N GLU A 224 24.08 -2.19 2.25
CA GLU A 224 24.67 -3.24 3.09
C GLU A 224 23.89 -4.57 3.07
N LYS A 225 22.56 -4.50 3.18
CA LYS A 225 21.66 -5.66 3.19
C LYS A 225 20.56 -5.47 2.12
N PRO A 226 20.06 -6.55 1.50
CA PRO A 226 18.92 -6.51 0.59
C PRO A 226 17.60 -6.36 1.35
N MET A 227 17.46 -5.28 2.12
CA MET A 227 16.24 -4.89 2.81
C MET A 227 16.08 -3.37 2.85
N PHE A 228 14.86 -2.91 3.08
CA PHE A 228 14.53 -1.54 3.44
C PHE A 228 13.45 -1.56 4.54
N SER A 229 13.21 -0.43 5.20
CA SER A 229 12.18 -0.34 6.24
C SER A 229 11.52 1.03 6.30
N PHE A 230 10.38 1.10 6.99
CA PHE A 230 9.58 2.31 7.16
C PHE A 230 9.16 2.49 8.62
N TYR A 231 9.40 3.71 9.10
CA TYR A 231 8.64 4.36 10.16
C TYR A 231 7.75 5.42 9.53
N LEU A 232 6.43 5.23 9.62
CA LEU A 232 5.46 6.24 9.21
C LEU A 232 5.03 7.02 10.45
N SER A 233 5.31 8.32 10.48
CA SER A 233 4.88 9.16 11.60
C SER A 233 3.36 9.30 11.66
N ASP A 234 2.84 9.68 12.83
CA ASP A 234 1.46 10.05 13.05
C ASP A 234 1.32 11.55 13.38
N THR A 235 0.52 12.31 12.62
CA THR A 235 0.27 13.74 12.89
C THR A 235 -0.40 14.03 14.25
N ASN A 236 -0.94 13.01 14.93
CA ASN A 236 -1.44 13.13 16.30
C ASN A 236 -0.31 13.10 17.35
N LYS A 237 0.90 12.64 16.99
CA LYS A 237 2.10 12.70 17.84
C LYS A 237 2.89 13.97 17.48
N GLN A 238 3.06 14.86 18.46
CA GLN A 238 3.85 16.07 18.23
C GLN A 238 5.33 15.71 18.03
N GLY A 239 5.87 16.03 16.85
CA GLY A 239 7.29 15.85 16.53
C GLY A 239 7.69 14.52 15.92
N ASP A 240 6.69 13.76 15.51
CA ASP A 240 6.87 12.51 14.82
C ASP A 240 7.30 12.73 13.35
N GLU A 241 8.54 12.37 13.02
CA GLU A 241 9.15 12.49 11.69
C GLU A 241 9.37 11.11 11.09
N GLY A 242 8.83 10.87 9.88
CA GLY A 242 8.91 9.57 9.22
C GLY A 242 10.30 9.31 8.65
N GLU A 243 10.71 8.04 8.58
CA GLU A 243 11.98 7.60 7.99
C GLU A 243 11.77 6.35 7.14
N MET A 244 12.30 6.35 5.92
CA MET A 244 12.58 5.13 5.16
C MET A 244 14.08 4.85 5.24
N VAL A 245 14.47 3.63 5.62
CA VAL A 245 15.87 3.18 5.64
C VAL A 245 16.14 2.27 4.46
N LEU A 246 17.20 2.54 3.70
CA LEU A 246 17.73 1.61 2.69
C LEU A 246 18.91 0.83 3.29
N GLY A 247 19.06 -0.46 2.96
CA GLY A 247 20.20 -1.27 3.40
C GLY A 247 20.09 -1.89 4.79
N GLY A 248 19.01 -1.62 5.53
CA GLY A 248 18.80 -2.13 6.89
C GLY A 248 17.51 -1.64 7.51
N PHE A 249 17.58 -1.31 8.81
CA PHE A 249 16.51 -0.69 9.59
C PHE A 249 17.11 0.16 10.72
N ASN A 250 16.25 0.95 11.37
CA ASN A 250 16.59 1.83 12.48
C ASN A 250 15.70 1.54 13.70
N GLU A 251 16.34 1.12 14.79
CA GLU A 251 15.69 0.63 16.01
C GLU A 251 15.26 1.76 16.95
N ASN A 252 15.62 3.02 16.65
CA ASN A 252 15.01 4.18 17.32
C ASN A 252 13.49 4.25 17.10
N HIS A 253 12.98 3.58 16.08
CA HIS A 253 11.61 3.72 15.60
C HIS A 253 10.66 2.59 16.04
N PHE A 254 11.12 1.62 16.85
CA PHE A 254 10.26 0.54 17.35
C PHE A 254 10.68 -0.04 18.70
N GLU A 255 9.73 -0.68 19.37
CA GLU A 255 9.94 -1.45 20.59
C GLU A 255 9.70 -2.97 20.37
N GLY A 256 10.41 -3.79 21.14
CA GLY A 256 10.35 -5.25 21.06
C GLY A 256 11.14 -5.86 19.89
N GLU A 257 10.84 -7.12 19.58
CA GLU A 257 11.52 -7.88 18.51
C GLU A 257 10.71 -7.88 17.21
N LEU A 258 11.39 -7.69 16.06
CA LEU A 258 10.79 -7.83 14.72
C LEU A 258 10.22 -9.25 14.52
N GLN A 259 8.90 -9.34 14.40
CA GLN A 259 8.16 -10.56 14.07
C GLN A 259 8.03 -10.72 12.56
N TRP A 260 8.33 -11.91 12.01
CA TRP A 260 8.49 -12.09 10.56
C TRP A 260 7.40 -12.97 9.93
N ALA A 261 6.76 -12.45 8.89
CA ALA A 261 5.85 -13.19 8.01
C ALA A 261 6.49 -13.35 6.61
N ASN A 262 6.44 -14.55 6.04
CA ASN A 262 7.00 -14.83 4.71
C ASN A 262 6.10 -14.29 3.60
N VAL A 263 6.70 -13.84 2.49
CA VAL A 263 5.98 -13.39 1.29
C VAL A 263 5.47 -14.62 0.52
N ARG A 264 4.15 -14.72 0.36
CA ARG A 264 3.48 -15.88 -0.24
C ARG A 264 3.46 -15.86 -1.77
N ARG A 265 3.44 -14.66 -2.38
CA ARG A 265 3.50 -14.45 -3.83
C ARG A 265 4.36 -13.22 -4.13
N LYS A 266 5.37 -13.38 -5.00
CA LYS A 266 6.27 -12.28 -5.40
C LYS A 266 5.58 -11.35 -6.39
N GLY A 267 5.19 -10.17 -5.93
CA GLY A 267 4.56 -9.11 -6.72
C GLY A 267 4.39 -7.88 -5.84
N TYR A 268 3.30 -7.85 -5.10
CA TYR A 268 3.21 -7.08 -3.87
C TYR A 268 4.14 -7.67 -2.80
N TRP A 269 4.34 -6.94 -1.71
CA TRP A 269 4.79 -7.50 -0.44
C TRP A 269 3.61 -8.22 0.22
N GLU A 270 3.21 -9.35 -0.37
CA GLU A 270 2.01 -10.11 0.02
C GLU A 270 2.36 -11.20 1.05
N VAL A 271 1.81 -11.08 2.26
CA VAL A 271 1.85 -12.14 3.30
C VAL A 271 0.50 -12.87 3.35
N ASP A 272 0.44 -14.05 3.99
CA ASP A 272 -0.83 -14.69 4.31
C ASP A 272 -1.51 -13.99 5.50
N LEU A 273 -2.78 -13.63 5.32
CA LEU A 273 -3.66 -13.14 6.38
C LEU A 273 -4.38 -14.36 6.97
N GLU A 274 -4.01 -14.75 8.19
CA GLU A 274 -4.44 -16.01 8.81
C GLU A 274 -5.79 -15.89 9.54
N LYS A 275 -5.99 -14.75 10.22
CA LYS A 275 -7.19 -14.44 11.01
C LYS A 275 -7.48 -12.95 11.02
N VAL A 276 -8.76 -12.62 11.16
CA VAL A 276 -9.25 -11.27 11.45
C VAL A 276 -10.19 -11.33 12.64
N GLN A 277 -10.08 -10.40 13.58
CA GLN A 277 -10.96 -10.29 14.74
C GLN A 277 -11.42 -8.84 14.92
N PHE A 278 -12.70 -8.63 15.16
CA PHE A 278 -13.29 -7.31 15.43
C PHE A 278 -14.16 -7.38 16.67
N GLY A 279 -13.69 -6.78 17.77
CA GLY A 279 -14.26 -7.05 19.11
C GLY A 279 -14.22 -8.54 19.44
N ASP A 280 -15.39 -9.12 19.73
CA ASP A 280 -15.55 -10.54 20.07
C ASP A 280 -15.74 -11.46 18.83
N GLU A 281 -15.88 -10.89 17.62
CA GLU A 281 -16.09 -11.67 16.39
C GLU A 281 -14.74 -12.01 15.73
N GLU A 282 -14.31 -13.28 15.78
CA GLU A 282 -13.11 -13.79 15.07
C GLU A 282 -13.51 -14.60 13.82
N ILE A 283 -12.76 -14.41 12.73
CA ILE A 283 -12.89 -15.09 11.43
C ILE A 283 -11.54 -15.69 11.06
N GLU A 284 -11.51 -17.00 10.78
CA GLU A 284 -10.35 -17.68 10.17
C GLU A 284 -10.37 -17.47 8.65
N MET A 285 -9.20 -17.19 8.07
CA MET A 285 -9.08 -16.68 6.70
C MET A 285 -8.39 -17.71 5.80
N ASP A 286 -9.16 -18.41 4.96
CA ASP A 286 -8.63 -19.41 4.04
C ASP A 286 -8.08 -18.75 2.75
N ASN A 287 -6.78 -18.95 2.49
CA ASN A 287 -6.07 -18.51 1.28
C ASN A 287 -6.12 -16.99 0.98
N VAL A 288 -6.42 -16.14 1.97
CA VAL A 288 -6.47 -14.68 1.81
C VAL A 288 -5.09 -14.05 1.99
N GLY A 289 -4.71 -13.16 1.06
CA GLY A 289 -3.45 -12.42 1.14
C GLY A 289 -3.63 -11.03 1.75
N ALA A 290 -2.53 -10.47 2.24
CA ALA A 290 -2.41 -9.08 2.63
C ALA A 290 -1.18 -8.45 1.96
N ALA A 291 -1.42 -7.53 1.02
CA ALA A 291 -0.38 -6.66 0.48
C ALA A 291 -0.07 -5.56 1.48
N ILE A 292 1.18 -5.50 1.94
CA ILE A 292 1.66 -4.49 2.88
C ILE A 292 2.14 -3.27 2.08
N ASP A 293 1.40 -2.15 2.16
CA ASP A 293 1.38 -1.14 1.08
C ASP A 293 1.48 0.32 1.60
N THR A 294 2.69 0.89 1.57
CA THR A 294 2.96 2.33 1.81
C THR A 294 2.41 3.25 0.70
N GLY A 295 1.95 2.67 -0.41
CA GLY A 295 1.17 3.34 -1.45
C GLY A 295 -0.32 3.50 -1.10
N SER A 296 -0.79 2.96 0.02
CA SER A 296 -2.19 3.05 0.47
C SER A 296 -2.30 3.59 1.89
N SER A 297 -3.29 4.44 2.15
CA SER A 297 -3.50 5.03 3.49
C SER A 297 -4.62 4.40 4.29
N LEU A 298 -5.30 3.41 3.71
CA LEU A 298 -6.50 2.77 4.25
C LEU A 298 -6.30 1.26 4.34
N LEU A 299 -7.10 0.61 5.17
CA LEU A 299 -7.30 -0.83 5.11
C LEU A 299 -8.32 -1.09 3.99
N VAL A 300 -7.86 -1.62 2.86
CA VAL A 300 -8.73 -1.98 1.73
C VAL A 300 -9.02 -3.47 1.79
N LEU A 301 -10.30 -3.82 1.81
CA LEU A 301 -10.78 -5.19 2.03
C LEU A 301 -12.10 -5.45 1.29
N PRO A 302 -12.55 -6.71 1.15
CA PRO A 302 -13.75 -7.03 0.37
C PRO A 302 -14.98 -6.22 0.81
N THR A 303 -15.75 -5.72 -0.15
CA THR A 303 -16.77 -4.67 0.09
C THR A 303 -17.78 -5.09 1.15
N MET A 304 -18.18 -6.36 1.17
CA MET A 304 -19.09 -6.93 2.17
C MET A 304 -18.57 -6.78 3.61
N LEU A 305 -17.29 -7.04 3.86
CA LEU A 305 -16.69 -6.95 5.19
C LEU A 305 -16.44 -5.48 5.57
N SER A 306 -16.07 -4.63 4.61
CA SER A 306 -15.94 -3.18 4.85
C SER A 306 -17.27 -2.55 5.24
N ASP A 307 -18.34 -2.86 4.51
CA ASP A 307 -19.68 -2.32 4.81
C ASP A 307 -20.25 -2.90 6.12
N LEU A 308 -19.86 -4.12 6.52
CA LEU A 308 -20.20 -4.70 7.83
C LEU A 308 -19.50 -3.96 8.99
N ILE A 309 -18.17 -3.81 8.92
CA ILE A 309 -17.38 -3.12 9.96
C ILE A 309 -17.82 -1.65 10.06
N ASN A 310 -17.95 -0.95 8.92
CA ASN A 310 -18.43 0.43 8.88
C ASN A 310 -19.84 0.58 9.48
N LYS A 311 -20.72 -0.40 9.30
CA LYS A 311 -22.04 -0.44 9.94
C LYS A 311 -21.96 -0.69 11.45
N GLN A 312 -21.07 -1.56 11.92
CA GLN A 312 -20.87 -1.87 13.35
C GLN A 312 -20.31 -0.66 14.12
N ILE A 313 -19.35 0.09 13.55
CA ILE A 313 -18.87 1.37 14.14
C ILE A 313 -19.87 2.54 14.00
N GLY A 314 -21.03 2.31 13.36
CA GLY A 314 -22.05 3.33 13.14
C GLY A 314 -21.69 4.39 12.09
N ALA A 315 -20.69 4.14 11.24
CA ALA A 315 -20.25 5.07 10.20
C ALA A 315 -21.32 5.28 9.12
N LYS A 316 -21.31 6.47 8.52
CA LYS A 316 -22.21 6.86 7.43
C LYS A 316 -21.42 7.51 6.30
N LYS A 317 -21.82 7.33 5.05
CA LYS A 317 -21.18 8.01 3.92
C LYS A 317 -21.53 9.50 3.94
N ASN A 318 -20.51 10.36 3.90
CA ASN A 318 -20.67 11.80 3.71
C ASN A 318 -21.00 12.13 2.23
N PHE A 319 -21.17 13.41 1.88
CA PHE A 319 -21.48 13.83 0.51
C PHE A 319 -20.38 13.51 -0.52
N ALA A 320 -19.15 13.24 -0.07
CA ALA A 320 -18.03 12.81 -0.91
C ALA A 320 -17.89 11.27 -0.98
N GLY A 321 -18.81 10.51 -0.36
CA GLY A 321 -18.82 9.05 -0.35
C GLY A 321 -17.98 8.40 0.74
N GLN A 322 -17.25 9.19 1.53
CA GLN A 322 -16.33 8.71 2.58
C GLN A 322 -17.13 8.29 3.81
N TYR A 323 -16.79 7.15 4.42
CA TYR A 323 -17.38 6.73 5.69
C TYR A 323 -16.87 7.61 6.85
N VAL A 324 -17.78 8.21 7.61
CA VAL A 324 -17.47 9.05 8.78
C VAL A 324 -18.22 8.58 10.02
N VAL A 325 -17.56 8.65 11.17
CA VAL A 325 -18.10 8.36 12.51
C VAL A 325 -18.25 9.63 13.32
N ASP A 326 -18.97 9.51 14.45
CA ASP A 326 -19.04 10.54 15.48
C ASP A 326 -17.75 10.49 16.34
N CYS A 327 -16.99 11.58 16.37
CA CYS A 327 -15.68 11.62 17.05
C CYS A 327 -15.78 11.29 18.54
N ASP A 328 -16.85 11.71 19.23
CA ASP A 328 -17.06 11.44 20.65
C ASP A 328 -17.27 9.94 20.94
N LYS A 329 -17.57 9.13 19.91
CA LYS A 329 -17.72 7.67 20.02
C LYS A 329 -16.44 6.89 19.73
N VAL A 330 -15.39 7.50 19.16
CA VAL A 330 -14.16 6.79 18.80
C VAL A 330 -13.56 6.03 19.99
N PRO A 331 -13.46 6.59 21.22
CA PRO A 331 -12.93 5.87 22.37
C PRO A 331 -13.77 4.67 22.87
N SER A 332 -14.94 4.38 22.28
CA SER A 332 -15.79 3.24 22.63
C SER A 332 -15.98 2.22 21.50
N LEU A 333 -15.31 2.40 20.35
CA LEU A 333 -15.32 1.42 19.26
C LEU A 333 -14.39 0.23 19.61
N PRO A 334 -14.73 -1.01 19.20
CA PRO A 334 -13.95 -2.19 19.56
C PRO A 334 -12.61 -2.28 18.80
N PRO A 335 -11.61 -3.00 19.32
CA PRO A 335 -10.35 -3.20 18.63
C PRO A 335 -10.52 -4.06 17.37
N PHE A 336 -9.66 -3.83 16.38
CA PHE A 336 -9.55 -4.59 15.15
C PHE A 336 -8.18 -5.28 15.08
N THR A 337 -8.14 -6.60 14.99
CA THR A 337 -6.90 -7.39 15.02
C THR A 337 -6.75 -8.22 13.76
N MET A 338 -5.54 -8.24 13.19
CA MET A 338 -5.15 -9.12 12.09
C MET A 338 -4.07 -10.09 12.57
N GLN A 339 -3.94 -11.24 11.92
CA GLN A 339 -2.89 -12.22 12.22
C GLN A 339 -2.04 -12.53 10.99
N PHE A 340 -0.72 -12.38 11.11
CA PHE A 340 0.28 -12.65 10.07
C PHE A 340 1.47 -13.40 10.69
N GLY A 341 1.96 -14.45 10.05
CA GLY A 341 3.14 -15.21 10.54
C GLY A 341 2.95 -15.82 11.93
N GLY A 342 1.71 -16.19 12.30
CA GLY A 342 1.34 -16.67 13.62
C GLY A 342 1.20 -15.59 14.71
N GLN A 343 1.42 -14.31 14.40
CA GLN A 343 1.40 -13.21 15.37
C GLN A 343 0.18 -12.28 15.18
N LYS A 344 -0.43 -11.86 16.31
CA LYS A 344 -1.60 -10.97 16.32
C LYS A 344 -1.19 -9.50 16.43
N TYR A 345 -1.75 -8.66 15.56
CA TYR A 345 -1.50 -7.23 15.47
C TYR A 345 -2.81 -6.45 15.65
N THR A 346 -2.96 -5.78 16.79
CA THR A 346 -4.20 -5.09 17.19
C THR A 346 -4.13 -3.59 16.94
N LEU A 347 -5.08 -3.08 16.16
CA LEU A 347 -5.42 -1.68 16.00
C LEU A 347 -6.54 -1.32 16.98
N ASP A 348 -6.33 -0.25 17.73
CA ASP A 348 -7.32 0.39 18.58
C ASP A 348 -8.11 1.40 17.74
N ALA A 349 -9.22 1.90 18.28
CA ALA A 349 -10.13 2.79 17.55
C ALA A 349 -9.46 4.07 17.02
N GLN A 350 -8.42 4.56 17.71
CA GLN A 350 -7.67 5.75 17.33
C GLN A 350 -6.71 5.50 16.15
N ASP A 351 -6.26 4.26 15.92
CA ASP A 351 -5.38 3.94 14.78
C ASP A 351 -6.18 3.85 13.47
N TYR A 352 -7.37 3.22 13.53
CA TYR A 352 -8.22 2.95 12.37
C TYR A 352 -9.27 4.04 12.08
N ILE A 353 -9.39 5.08 12.92
CA ILE A 353 -10.22 6.27 12.65
C ILE A 353 -9.33 7.49 12.43
N LEU A 354 -9.30 7.99 11.19
CA LEU A 354 -8.54 9.18 10.80
C LEU A 354 -9.27 10.45 11.22
N ASN A 355 -8.78 11.17 12.23
CA ASN A 355 -9.28 12.50 12.57
C ASN A 355 -8.67 13.56 11.64
N VAL A 356 -9.42 13.96 10.61
CA VAL A 356 -9.03 15.03 9.68
C VAL A 356 -9.81 16.30 10.02
N GLN A 357 -9.13 17.27 10.63
CA GLN A 357 -9.68 18.59 10.96
C GLN A 357 -11.00 18.54 11.77
N GLY A 358 -11.16 17.55 12.66
CA GLY A 358 -12.38 17.33 13.45
C GLY A 358 -13.44 16.46 12.76
N GLN A 359 -13.17 15.95 11.57
CA GLN A 359 -13.98 14.92 10.91
C GLN A 359 -13.31 13.56 11.04
N CYS A 360 -13.91 12.69 11.86
CA CYS A 360 -13.44 11.33 12.08
C CYS A 360 -13.88 10.40 10.92
N MET A 361 -12.96 10.09 10.01
CA MET A 361 -13.16 9.19 8.87
C MET A 361 -12.78 7.75 9.23
N SER A 362 -13.52 6.78 8.69
CA SER A 362 -13.17 5.37 8.78
C SER A 362 -11.96 5.04 7.92
N GLY A 363 -10.99 4.33 8.51
CA GLY A 363 -9.85 3.75 7.81
C GLY A 363 -10.18 2.52 6.96
N PHE A 364 -11.40 1.98 7.04
CA PHE A 364 -11.82 0.77 6.31
C PHE A 364 -12.51 1.11 4.98
N MET A 365 -11.94 0.66 3.87
CA MET A 365 -12.50 0.84 2.52
C MET A 365 -12.86 -0.49 1.85
N GLY A 366 -14.04 -0.52 1.21
CA GLY A 366 -14.52 -1.66 0.43
C GLY A 366 -13.98 -1.64 -1.00
N MET A 367 -13.28 -2.69 -1.40
CA MET A 367 -12.91 -2.96 -2.78
C MET A 367 -12.74 -4.46 -3.03
N ASP A 368 -13.41 -4.97 -4.06
CA ASP A 368 -13.31 -6.38 -4.45
C ASP A 368 -12.28 -6.53 -5.58
N ILE A 369 -11.10 -7.04 -5.24
CA ILE A 369 -10.02 -7.33 -6.19
C ILE A 369 -10.27 -8.71 -6.82
N PRO A 370 -10.39 -8.84 -8.16
CA PRO A 370 -10.74 -10.10 -8.80
C PRO A 370 -9.55 -11.07 -8.94
N GLU A 371 -9.85 -12.34 -9.24
CA GLU A 371 -8.86 -13.33 -9.69
C GLU A 371 -8.07 -12.83 -10.91
N PRO A 372 -6.77 -13.18 -11.05
CA PRO A 372 -6.00 -14.09 -10.20
C PRO A 372 -5.35 -13.41 -8.97
N LEU A 373 -5.56 -12.11 -8.77
CA LEU A 373 -4.97 -11.37 -7.66
C LEU A 373 -5.75 -11.58 -6.36
N GLY A 374 -7.07 -11.52 -6.40
CA GLY A 374 -7.93 -11.79 -5.24
C GLY A 374 -7.98 -13.27 -4.83
N PRO A 375 -8.38 -13.58 -3.58
CA PRO A 375 -8.70 -12.63 -2.51
C PRO A 375 -7.42 -12.05 -1.86
N ILE A 376 -7.33 -10.72 -1.85
CA ILE A 376 -6.19 -9.97 -1.29
C ILE A 376 -6.70 -8.68 -0.65
N TRP A 377 -6.17 -8.35 0.52
CA TRP A 377 -6.39 -7.10 1.24
C TRP A 377 -5.20 -6.16 1.01
N ILE A 378 -5.41 -4.85 1.13
CA ILE A 378 -4.33 -3.85 1.13
C ILE A 378 -4.23 -3.27 2.54
N ILE A 379 -3.05 -3.41 3.15
CA ILE A 379 -2.76 -3.04 4.54
C ILE A 379 -1.88 -1.78 4.50
N GLY A 380 -2.57 -0.63 4.48
CA GLY A 380 -1.95 0.68 4.32
C GLY A 380 -1.56 1.40 5.61
N ASP A 381 -1.31 2.71 5.51
CA ASP A 381 -0.76 3.58 6.56
C ASP A 381 -1.47 3.50 7.93
N VAL A 382 -2.78 3.21 7.95
CA VAL A 382 -3.56 2.90 9.18
C VAL A 382 -2.92 1.80 10.04
N PHE A 383 -2.29 0.81 9.42
CA PHE A 383 -1.52 -0.22 10.11
C PHE A 383 -0.06 0.19 10.29
N LEU A 384 0.56 0.75 9.24
CA LEU A 384 2.00 1.00 9.16
C LEU A 384 2.48 2.15 10.08
N ARG A 385 1.58 3.04 10.54
CA ARG A 385 1.87 3.97 11.64
C ARG A 385 1.99 3.29 13.00
N LYS A 386 1.20 2.25 13.27
CA LYS A 386 1.26 1.53 14.55
C LYS A 386 2.39 0.51 14.58
N PHE A 387 2.74 -0.05 13.42
CA PHE A 387 3.73 -1.12 13.29
C PHE A 387 4.86 -0.74 12.32
N TYR A 388 6.04 -0.53 12.86
CA TYR A 388 7.28 -0.35 12.11
C TYR A 388 7.52 -1.59 11.23
N THR A 389 7.81 -1.37 9.96
CA THR A 389 7.76 -2.43 8.95
C THR A 389 9.07 -2.53 8.17
N VAL A 390 9.64 -3.73 8.10
CA VAL A 390 10.89 -4.07 7.40
C VAL A 390 10.59 -5.03 6.25
N TYR A 391 11.10 -4.73 5.06
CA TYR A 391 10.88 -5.48 3.83
C TYR A 391 12.20 -6.15 3.41
N ASP A 392 12.34 -7.45 3.68
CA ASP A 392 13.59 -8.22 3.53
C ASP A 392 13.56 -9.06 2.25
N LEU A 393 14.04 -8.46 1.16
CA LEU A 393 14.11 -9.08 -0.17
C LEU A 393 15.14 -10.23 -0.21
N GLY A 394 16.16 -10.18 0.65
CA GLY A 394 17.15 -11.25 0.76
C GLY A 394 16.62 -12.56 1.31
N LYS A 395 15.42 -12.54 1.93
CA LYS A 395 14.75 -13.71 2.53
C LYS A 395 13.26 -13.80 2.20
N ASP A 396 12.77 -13.00 1.25
CA ASP A 396 11.37 -12.96 0.82
C ASP A 396 10.36 -12.86 1.98
N ARG A 397 10.51 -11.86 2.86
CA ARG A 397 9.68 -11.73 4.07
C ARG A 397 9.48 -10.28 4.52
N VAL A 398 8.40 -10.04 5.26
CA VAL A 398 8.10 -8.77 5.93
C VAL A 398 8.27 -8.95 7.45
N GLY A 399 8.89 -7.99 8.11
CA GLY A 399 9.09 -7.94 9.56
C GLY A 399 8.31 -6.79 10.18
N PHE A 400 7.66 -7.02 11.31
CA PHE A 400 6.84 -6.03 12.01
C PHE A 400 7.25 -5.92 13.48
N ALA A 401 7.38 -4.70 13.99
CA ALA A 401 7.49 -4.41 15.43
C ALA A 401 6.55 -3.25 15.80
N LYS A 402 6.29 -3.05 17.10
CA LYS A 402 5.44 -1.92 17.53
C LYS A 402 6.23 -0.63 17.33
N ALA A 403 5.73 0.30 16.51
CA ALA A 403 6.36 1.61 16.35
C ALA A 403 6.29 2.39 17.66
N ILE A 404 7.32 3.15 18.02
CA ILE A 404 7.22 4.13 19.13
C ILE A 404 6.19 5.20 18.77
#